data_AF-A0A5R9E4I6-F1
#
_entry.id   AF-A0A5R9E4I6-F1
#
_cell.length_a   1.000
_cell.length_b   1.000
_cell.length_c   1.000
_cell.angle_alpha   90.00
_cell.angle_beta   90.00
_cell.angle_gamma   90.00
#
_symmetry.space_group_name_H-M   'P 1'
#
loop_
_entity.id
_entity.type
_entity.pdbx_description
1 polymer ?
#
loop_
_entity_poly.entity_id
_entity_poly.type
_entity_poly.pdbx_seq_one_letter_code
_entity_poly.pdbx_strand_id
1 'polypeptide(L)'
;MTFVQMIDCKTERVDELNQLLDTWVEQTKGRRTATHSLLAQDRSDGTHVVEIVEFPSYEDAMRNSNLPETDRIFQEMVALCDRMPTFTDLEVIRDEQLHKGLCARFFTEALPGDPGLLDGLLTRDYHDHNPANSPDVIGVDAFRREVAMWRDAFDFTFTVEDQVAEADRVCTRWTWEGTHTGEFLGLAPTGRQASMTGTTVHRLHEGLICEGWWQYDRLGLMGQLGALEM
;
A
#
# COMPACT_ATOMS: atom_id res chain seq x y z
N MET A 1 15.49 -4.61 -11.70
CA MET A 1 14.39 -3.63 -11.82
C MET A 1 13.16 -4.40 -12.24
N THR A 2 11.98 -4.02 -11.76
CA THR A 2 10.72 -4.66 -12.15
C THR A 2 10.58 -4.63 -13.67
N PHE A 3 10.12 -5.75 -14.22
CA PHE A 3 9.95 -5.94 -15.65
C PHE A 3 8.49 -6.25 -15.93
N VAL A 4 7.96 -5.68 -17.01
CA VAL A 4 6.59 -5.90 -17.46
C VAL A 4 6.61 -6.41 -18.89
N GLN A 5 5.83 -7.46 -19.15
CA GLN A 5 5.54 -7.90 -20.52
C GLN A 5 4.10 -7.53 -20.86
N MET A 6 3.93 -6.84 -21.99
CA MET A 6 2.61 -6.50 -22.54
C MET A 6 2.33 -7.38 -23.76
N ILE A 7 1.18 -8.05 -23.76
CA ILE A 7 0.75 -8.98 -24.81
C ILE A 7 -0.53 -8.43 -25.45
N ASP A 8 -0.42 -7.98 -26.70
CA ASP A 8 -1.53 -7.44 -27.50
C ASP A 8 -2.17 -8.55 -28.34
N CYS A 9 -3.43 -8.84 -28.07
CA CYS A 9 -4.22 -9.87 -28.71
C CYS A 9 -5.43 -9.27 -29.44
N LYS A 10 -5.76 -9.83 -30.61
CA LYS A 10 -7.02 -9.57 -31.31
C LYS A 10 -7.78 -10.89 -31.40
N THR A 11 -8.97 -10.98 -30.81
CA THR A 11 -9.77 -12.20 -30.78
C THR A 11 -11.25 -11.90 -30.51
N GLU A 12 -12.16 -12.59 -31.20
CA GLU A 12 -13.57 -12.66 -30.80
C GLU A 12 -13.83 -13.64 -29.64
N ARG A 13 -12.83 -14.46 -29.27
CA ARG A 13 -12.91 -15.54 -28.28
C ARG A 13 -12.29 -15.16 -26.93
N VAL A 14 -12.68 -14.00 -26.41
CA VAL A 14 -12.12 -13.44 -25.15
C VAL A 14 -12.32 -14.38 -23.95
N ASP A 15 -13.47 -15.02 -23.85
CA ASP A 15 -13.76 -15.95 -22.74
C ASP A 15 -12.84 -17.20 -22.78
N GLU A 16 -12.56 -17.73 -23.97
CA GLU A 16 -11.63 -18.86 -24.14
C GLU A 16 -10.19 -18.44 -23.81
N LEU A 17 -9.79 -17.23 -24.21
CA LEU A 17 -8.49 -16.66 -23.86
C LEU A 17 -8.35 -16.51 -22.34
N ASN A 18 -9.39 -16.03 -21.66
CA ASN A 18 -9.38 -15.89 -20.20
C ASN A 18 -9.25 -17.25 -19.49
N GLN A 19 -9.98 -18.28 -19.95
CA GLN A 19 -9.85 -19.65 -19.40
C GLN A 19 -8.46 -20.26 -19.64
N LEU A 20 -7.81 -19.91 -20.75
CA LEU A 20 -6.45 -20.33 -21.04
C LEU A 20 -5.45 -19.74 -20.02
N LEU A 21 -5.64 -18.48 -19.61
CA LEU A 21 -4.81 -17.86 -18.58
C LEU A 21 -5.00 -18.50 -17.19
N ASP A 22 -6.23 -18.88 -16.82
CA ASP A 22 -6.47 -19.67 -15.60
C ASP A 22 -5.68 -20.99 -15.63
N THR A 23 -5.67 -21.65 -16.79
CA THR A 23 -4.93 -22.89 -17.01
C THR A 23 -3.41 -22.67 -16.86
N TRP A 24 -2.89 -21.55 -17.39
CA TRP A 24 -1.49 -21.18 -17.22
C TRP A 24 -1.12 -20.96 -15.75
N VAL A 25 -1.95 -20.26 -14.98
CA VAL A 25 -1.72 -20.03 -13.54
C VAL A 25 -1.64 -21.36 -12.78
N GLU A 26 -2.50 -22.33 -13.08
CA GLU A 26 -2.46 -23.62 -12.39
C GLU A 26 -1.27 -24.48 -12.84
N GLN A 27 -1.00 -24.58 -14.14
CA GLN A 27 0.07 -25.44 -14.68
C GLN A 27 1.47 -24.95 -14.33
N THR A 28 1.65 -23.64 -14.13
CA THR A 28 2.94 -23.05 -13.76
C THR A 28 3.13 -22.89 -12.25
N LYS A 29 2.19 -23.37 -11.43
CA LYS A 29 2.22 -23.25 -9.97
C LYS A 29 3.52 -23.78 -9.37
N GLY A 30 4.12 -22.98 -8.49
CA GLY A 30 5.40 -23.29 -7.84
C GLY A 30 6.63 -23.15 -8.74
N ARG A 31 6.46 -22.77 -10.02
CA ARG A 31 7.54 -22.59 -11.00
C ARG A 31 7.53 -21.22 -11.66
N ARG A 32 6.35 -20.61 -11.88
CA ARG A 32 6.25 -19.25 -12.42
C ARG A 32 6.93 -18.25 -11.49
N THR A 33 7.51 -17.25 -12.11
CA THR A 33 8.12 -16.10 -11.44
C THR A 33 7.26 -14.85 -11.55
N ALA A 34 6.19 -14.88 -12.35
CA ALA A 34 5.22 -13.80 -12.46
C ALA A 34 4.58 -13.52 -11.09
N THR A 35 4.56 -12.26 -10.69
CA THR A 35 4.03 -11.80 -9.40
C THR A 35 2.62 -11.24 -9.52
N HIS A 36 2.26 -10.73 -10.70
CA HIS A 36 0.97 -10.11 -10.98
C HIS A 36 0.66 -10.24 -12.48
N SER A 37 -0.61 -10.46 -12.83
CA SER A 37 -1.09 -10.40 -14.22
C SER A 37 -2.45 -9.71 -14.25
N LEU A 38 -2.68 -8.93 -15.30
CA LEU A 38 -3.94 -8.25 -15.57
C LEU A 38 -4.32 -8.44 -17.04
N LEU A 39 -5.55 -8.91 -17.27
CA LEU A 39 -6.16 -8.97 -18.60
C LEU A 39 -7.16 -7.82 -18.76
N ALA A 40 -6.99 -7.00 -19.78
CA ALA A 40 -7.87 -5.88 -20.09
C ALA A 40 -8.45 -6.01 -21.49
N GLN A 41 -9.76 -5.83 -21.62
CA GLN A 41 -10.42 -5.71 -22.91
C GLN A 41 -10.60 -4.24 -23.26
N ASP A 42 -10.27 -3.87 -24.49
CA ASP A 42 -10.49 -2.52 -24.99
C ASP A 42 -12.00 -2.21 -25.04
N ARG A 43 -12.38 -1.11 -24.40
CA ARG A 43 -13.76 -0.64 -24.34
C ARG A 43 -14.30 -0.23 -25.73
N SER A 44 -13.43 0.29 -26.60
CA SER A 44 -13.81 0.78 -27.93
C SER A 44 -13.82 -0.34 -28.97
N ASP A 45 -13.14 -1.44 -28.66
CA ASP A 45 -12.95 -2.57 -29.55
C ASP A 45 -12.99 -3.86 -28.73
N GLY A 46 -14.17 -4.46 -28.58
CA GLY A 46 -14.36 -5.67 -27.77
C GLY A 46 -13.61 -6.91 -28.26
N THR A 47 -12.90 -6.84 -29.38
CA THR A 47 -12.02 -7.93 -29.83
C THR A 47 -10.55 -7.68 -29.53
N HIS A 48 -10.19 -6.49 -29.06
CA HIS A 48 -8.84 -6.14 -28.67
C HIS A 48 -8.65 -6.37 -27.17
N VAL A 49 -7.68 -7.20 -26.82
CA VAL A 49 -7.39 -7.60 -25.45
C VAL A 49 -5.90 -7.44 -25.20
N VAL A 50 -5.54 -6.90 -24.04
CA VAL A 50 -4.16 -6.71 -23.62
C VAL A 50 -3.94 -7.45 -22.29
N GLU A 51 -2.97 -8.35 -22.26
CA GLU A 51 -2.44 -8.91 -21.02
C GLU A 51 -1.19 -8.14 -20.58
N ILE A 52 -1.09 -7.83 -19.29
CA ILE A 52 0.06 -7.19 -18.68
C ILE A 52 0.56 -8.11 -17.57
N VAL A 53 1.79 -8.61 -17.71
CA VAL A 53 2.40 -9.54 -16.76
C VAL A 53 3.62 -8.90 -16.12
N GLU A 54 3.66 -8.91 -14.78
CA GLU A 54 4.74 -8.33 -14.00
C GLU A 54 5.68 -9.41 -13.46
N PHE A 55 6.97 -9.12 -13.53
CA PHE A 55 8.06 -9.97 -13.06
C PHE A 55 9.05 -9.16 -12.21
N PRO A 56 9.73 -9.78 -11.23
CA PRO A 56 10.75 -9.10 -10.44
C PRO A 56 11.95 -8.61 -11.28
N SER A 57 12.22 -9.27 -12.42
CA SER A 57 13.27 -8.89 -13.38
C SER A 57 13.04 -9.49 -14.77
N TYR A 58 13.79 -9.00 -15.77
CA TYR A 58 13.81 -9.59 -17.11
C TYR A 58 14.30 -11.05 -17.10
N GLU A 59 15.30 -11.39 -16.28
CA GLU A 59 15.77 -12.77 -16.14
C GLU A 59 14.67 -13.68 -15.61
N ASP A 60 13.89 -13.20 -14.64
CA ASP A 60 12.73 -13.91 -14.11
C ASP A 60 11.67 -14.12 -15.20
N ALA A 61 11.40 -13.10 -16.03
CA ALA A 61 10.49 -13.21 -17.17
C ALA A 61 10.96 -14.27 -18.16
N MET A 62 12.25 -14.27 -18.54
CA MET A 62 12.81 -15.27 -19.45
C MET A 62 12.77 -16.68 -18.87
N ARG A 63 13.04 -16.85 -17.57
CA ARG A 63 12.85 -18.18 -16.92
C ARG A 63 11.41 -18.65 -17.01
N ASN A 64 10.44 -17.74 -16.86
CA ASN A 64 9.02 -18.06 -16.99
C ASN A 64 8.62 -18.40 -18.42
N SER A 65 9.07 -17.63 -19.41
CA SER A 65 8.80 -17.87 -20.84
C SER A 65 9.41 -19.17 -21.34
N ASN A 66 10.55 -19.57 -20.79
CA ASN A 66 11.21 -20.84 -21.13
C ASN A 66 10.59 -22.08 -20.44
N LEU A 67 9.52 -21.92 -19.65
CA LEU A 67 8.80 -23.07 -19.12
C LEU A 67 8.06 -23.80 -20.27
N PRO A 68 8.15 -25.14 -20.37
CA PRO A 68 7.39 -25.90 -21.36
C PRO A 68 5.88 -25.65 -21.30
N GLU A 69 5.36 -25.44 -20.09
CA GLU A 69 3.96 -25.10 -19.85
C GLU A 69 3.60 -23.73 -20.45
N THR A 70 4.49 -22.74 -20.32
CA THR A 70 4.29 -21.40 -20.91
C THR A 70 4.35 -21.43 -22.44
N ASP A 71 5.28 -22.18 -23.04
CA ASP A 71 5.35 -22.34 -24.50
C ASP A 71 4.08 -22.98 -25.08
N ARG A 72 3.54 -23.99 -24.38
CA ARG A 72 2.27 -24.62 -24.76
C ARG A 72 1.10 -23.62 -24.71
N ILE A 73 0.97 -22.90 -23.59
CA ILE A 73 -0.06 -21.87 -23.43
C ILE A 73 0.07 -20.80 -24.51
N PHE A 74 1.29 -20.40 -24.87
CA PHE A 74 1.54 -19.46 -25.95
C PHE A 74 1.00 -19.98 -27.30
N GLN A 75 1.24 -21.25 -27.65
CA GLN A 75 0.72 -21.83 -28.89
C GLN A 75 -0.82 -21.87 -28.91
N GLU A 76 -1.43 -22.21 -27.78
CA GLU A 76 -2.89 -22.20 -27.62
C GLU A 76 -3.45 -20.77 -27.72
N MET A 77 -2.75 -19.76 -27.15
CA MET A 77 -3.11 -18.34 -27.26
C MET A 77 -3.06 -17.85 -28.71
N VAL A 78 -2.00 -18.18 -29.45
CA VAL A 78 -1.88 -17.83 -30.87
C VAL A 78 -3.05 -18.40 -31.67
N ALA A 79 -3.46 -19.65 -31.39
CA ALA A 79 -4.59 -20.28 -32.05
C ALA A 79 -5.95 -19.63 -31.70
N LEU A 80 -6.05 -18.96 -30.56
CA LEU A 80 -7.23 -18.21 -30.14
C LEU A 80 -7.31 -16.81 -30.79
N CYS A 81 -6.20 -16.27 -31.28
CA CYS A 81 -6.16 -14.92 -31.83
C CYS A 81 -6.41 -14.88 -33.34
N ASP A 82 -7.09 -13.83 -33.81
CA ASP A 82 -7.38 -13.54 -35.21
C ASP A 82 -6.12 -13.10 -35.97
N ARG A 83 -5.12 -12.61 -35.24
CA ARG A 83 -3.78 -12.26 -35.73
C ARG A 83 -2.72 -12.69 -34.71
N MET A 84 -1.47 -12.76 -35.15
CA MET A 84 -0.34 -13.03 -34.26
C MET A 84 -0.31 -12.00 -33.10
N PRO A 85 -0.32 -12.44 -31.83
CA PRO A 85 -0.16 -11.53 -30.71
C PRO A 85 1.18 -10.80 -30.76
N THR A 86 1.21 -9.57 -30.25
CA THR A 86 2.45 -8.78 -30.15
C THR A 86 2.93 -8.75 -28.71
N PHE A 87 4.23 -8.96 -28.51
CA PHE A 87 4.87 -8.97 -27.19
C PHE A 87 5.79 -7.77 -27.08
N THR A 88 5.58 -6.96 -26.05
CA THR A 88 6.41 -5.80 -25.75
C THR A 88 7.06 -5.98 -24.40
N ASP A 89 8.38 -5.99 -24.39
CA ASP A 89 9.20 -6.12 -23.20
C ASP A 89 9.52 -4.72 -22.64
N LEU A 90 9.12 -4.45 -21.40
CA LEU A 90 9.17 -3.11 -20.79
C LEU A 90 9.95 -3.13 -19.48
N GLU A 91 10.94 -2.26 -19.38
CA GLU A 91 11.54 -1.91 -18.09
C GLU A 91 10.68 -0.86 -17.39
N VAL A 92 10.30 -1.12 -16.14
CA VAL A 92 9.54 -0.15 -15.35
C VAL A 92 10.47 0.96 -14.90
N ILE A 93 10.33 2.14 -15.50
CA ILE A 93 11.13 3.33 -15.16
C ILE A 93 10.58 4.12 -13.97
N ARG A 94 9.27 3.98 -13.69
CA ARG A 94 8.57 4.65 -12.59
C ARG A 94 7.33 3.84 -12.22
N ASP A 95 7.20 3.53 -10.94
CA ASP A 95 6.00 2.97 -10.30
C ASP A 95 5.64 3.88 -9.13
N GLU A 96 4.56 4.65 -9.28
CA GLU A 96 4.16 5.66 -8.30
C GLU A 96 2.97 5.18 -7.46
N GLN A 97 3.26 4.80 -6.22
CA GLN A 97 2.28 4.30 -5.27
C GLN A 97 1.62 5.46 -4.50
N LEU A 98 0.78 6.25 -5.17
CA LEU A 98 0.24 7.53 -4.68
C LEU A 98 -0.39 7.46 -3.28
N HIS A 99 -1.22 6.44 -3.01
CA HIS A 99 -1.87 6.26 -1.71
C HIS A 99 -0.86 5.94 -0.59
N LYS A 100 0.14 5.10 -0.87
CA LYS A 100 1.22 4.77 0.07
C LYS A 100 2.03 6.02 0.38
N GLY A 101 2.41 6.78 -0.65
CA GLY A 101 3.13 8.04 -0.52
C GLY A 101 2.36 9.05 0.34
N LEU A 102 1.06 9.24 0.11
CA LEU A 102 0.21 10.11 0.93
C LEU A 102 0.22 9.69 2.42
N CYS A 103 0.00 8.39 2.69
CA CYS A 103 -0.01 7.86 4.06
C CYS A 103 1.37 7.94 4.72
N ALA A 104 2.47 7.79 3.98
CA ALA A 104 3.81 7.94 4.51
C ALA A 104 4.06 9.37 4.98
N ARG A 105 3.68 10.36 4.16
CA ARG A 105 3.80 11.80 4.50
C ARG A 105 2.97 12.19 5.72
N PHE A 106 1.80 11.56 5.91
CA PHE A 106 1.02 11.74 7.13
C PHE A 106 1.87 11.43 8.38
N PHE A 107 2.56 10.29 8.41
CA PHE A 107 3.43 9.92 9.53
C PHE A 107 4.72 10.75 9.62
N THR A 108 5.43 10.92 8.52
CA THR A 108 6.81 11.45 8.55
C THR A 108 6.89 12.97 8.50
N GLU A 109 5.87 13.64 7.94
CA GLU A 109 5.84 15.10 7.79
C GLU A 109 4.77 15.74 8.67
N ALA A 110 3.52 15.29 8.57
CA ALA A 110 2.40 16.03 9.17
C ALA A 110 2.28 15.85 10.68
N LEU A 111 2.41 14.62 11.19
CA LEU A 111 2.31 14.35 12.63
C LEU A 111 3.43 15.02 13.45
N PRO A 112 4.73 14.85 13.14
CA PRO A 112 5.80 15.50 13.88
C PRO A 112 6.02 16.97 13.47
N GLY A 113 5.69 17.33 12.23
CA GLY A 113 6.02 18.61 11.59
C GLY A 113 4.87 19.62 11.59
N ASP A 114 4.52 20.19 10.43
CA ASP A 114 3.54 21.28 10.36
C ASP A 114 2.08 20.75 10.39
N PRO A 115 1.25 21.11 11.40
CA PRO A 115 -0.15 20.68 11.46
C PRO A 115 -1.02 21.22 10.32
N GLY A 116 -0.55 22.25 9.60
CA GLY A 116 -1.20 22.74 8.39
C GLY A 116 -1.19 21.72 7.25
N LEU A 117 -0.24 20.77 7.26
CA LEU A 117 -0.18 19.71 6.25
C LEU A 117 -1.39 18.76 6.31
N LEU A 118 -2.07 18.67 7.46
CA LEU A 118 -3.26 17.81 7.60
C LEU A 118 -4.40 18.23 6.65
N ASP A 119 -4.53 19.51 6.30
CA ASP A 119 -5.60 20.00 5.40
C ASP A 119 -5.47 19.46 3.97
N GLY A 120 -4.24 19.09 3.56
CA GLY A 120 -3.96 18.51 2.24
C GLY A 120 -3.85 16.98 2.26
N LEU A 121 -3.99 16.35 3.43
CA LEU A 121 -3.84 14.90 3.60
C LEU A 121 -5.13 14.23 4.07
N LEU A 122 -5.94 14.92 4.87
CA LEU A 122 -7.15 14.38 5.48
C LEU A 122 -8.41 14.99 4.85
N THR A 123 -9.50 14.22 4.80
CA THR A 123 -10.83 14.81 4.55
C THR A 123 -11.28 15.64 5.75
N ARG A 124 -12.17 16.61 5.50
CA ARG A 124 -12.69 17.47 6.57
C ARG A 124 -13.41 16.69 7.66
N ASP A 125 -14.08 15.61 7.28
CA ASP A 125 -14.86 14.70 8.12
C ASP A 125 -14.07 13.47 8.58
N TYR A 126 -12.72 13.52 8.53
CA TYR A 126 -11.84 12.42 8.92
C TYR A 126 -12.28 11.74 10.23
N HIS A 127 -12.44 10.42 10.21
CA HIS A 127 -12.81 9.62 11.38
C HIS A 127 -11.59 8.85 11.89
N ASP A 128 -11.13 9.22 13.08
CA ASP A 128 -10.02 8.56 13.77
C ASP A 128 -10.52 7.51 14.77
N HIS A 129 -10.35 6.24 14.41
CA HIS A 129 -10.66 5.09 15.24
C HIS A 129 -9.43 4.71 16.07
N ASN A 130 -9.20 5.46 17.14
CA ASN A 130 -8.11 5.21 18.08
C ASN A 130 -8.64 4.55 19.36
N PRO A 131 -8.21 3.33 19.72
CA PRO A 131 -8.67 2.64 20.94
C PRO A 131 -8.29 3.39 22.24
N ALA A 132 -7.40 4.38 22.17
CA ALA A 132 -7.09 5.29 23.27
C ALA A 132 -8.20 6.30 23.57
N ASN A 133 -9.12 6.52 22.63
CA ASN A 133 -10.18 7.53 22.67
C ASN A 133 -11.55 6.86 22.78
N SER A 134 -12.42 7.43 23.61
CA SER A 134 -13.82 7.02 23.72
C SER A 134 -14.65 8.26 24.09
N PRO A 135 -15.45 8.82 23.17
CA PRO A 135 -15.68 8.37 21.79
C PRO A 135 -14.50 8.63 20.83
N ASP A 136 -14.62 8.12 19.61
CA ASP A 136 -13.70 8.40 18.49
C ASP A 136 -13.60 9.91 18.19
N VAL A 137 -12.52 10.29 17.52
CA VAL A 137 -12.28 11.67 17.10
C VAL A 137 -12.81 11.86 15.68
N ILE A 138 -13.73 12.83 15.53
CA ILE A 138 -14.39 13.13 14.25
C ILE A 138 -14.02 14.55 13.78
N GLY A 139 -13.50 14.62 12.56
CA GLY A 139 -13.15 15.83 11.83
C GLY A 139 -11.69 16.26 12.01
N VAL A 140 -11.11 16.82 10.94
CA VAL A 140 -9.69 17.22 10.89
C VAL A 140 -9.30 18.22 11.99
N ASP A 141 -10.20 19.14 12.36
CA ASP A 141 -9.93 20.11 13.43
C ASP A 141 -9.84 19.46 14.81
N ALA A 142 -10.62 18.39 15.05
CA ALA A 142 -10.55 17.64 16.29
C ALA A 142 -9.28 16.79 16.35
N PHE A 143 -8.94 16.12 15.25
CA PHE A 143 -7.70 15.38 15.12
C PHE A 143 -6.46 16.27 15.28
N ARG A 144 -6.47 17.50 14.74
CA ARG A 144 -5.37 18.46 14.92
C ARG A 144 -5.11 18.81 16.39
N ARG A 145 -6.16 18.88 17.23
CA ARG A 145 -5.99 19.12 18.67
C ARG A 145 -5.37 17.92 19.37
N GLU A 146 -5.68 16.71 18.93
CA GLU A 146 -5.04 15.50 19.43
C GLU A 146 -3.55 15.45 19.06
N VAL A 147 -3.22 15.74 17.79
CA VAL A 147 -1.82 15.85 17.36
C VAL A 147 -1.06 16.92 18.16
N ALA A 148 -1.68 18.07 18.42
CA ALA A 148 -1.08 19.11 19.25
C ALA A 148 -0.77 18.62 20.67
N MET A 149 -1.67 17.87 21.30
CA MET A 149 -1.43 17.28 22.62
C MET A 149 -0.22 16.34 22.64
N TRP A 150 -0.06 15.50 21.61
CA TRP A 150 1.12 14.64 21.48
C TRP A 150 2.41 15.43 21.29
N ARG A 151 2.37 16.54 20.54
CA ARG A 151 3.54 17.39 20.27
C ARG A 151 3.92 18.29 21.45
N ASP A 152 2.95 18.71 22.25
CA ASP A 152 3.21 19.43 23.49
C ASP A 152 3.89 18.50 24.51
N ALA A 153 3.51 17.22 24.51
CA ALA A 153 4.05 16.20 25.40
C ALA A 153 5.41 15.65 24.96
N PHE A 154 5.67 15.53 23.65
CA PHE A 154 6.86 14.88 23.11
C PHE A 154 7.47 15.63 21.93
N ASP A 155 8.80 15.66 21.88
CA ASP A 155 9.56 15.84 20.64
C ASP A 155 9.76 14.46 20.00
N PHE A 156 9.13 14.21 18.85
CA PHE A 156 9.04 12.86 18.28
C PHE A 156 9.17 12.82 16.76
N THR A 157 9.45 11.62 16.26
CA THR A 157 9.43 11.29 14.83
C THR A 157 8.76 9.94 14.59
N PHE A 158 8.38 9.69 13.35
CA PHE A 158 7.94 8.38 12.87
C PHE A 158 8.89 7.87 11.79
N THR A 159 9.18 6.58 11.85
CA THR A 159 9.76 5.80 10.75
C THR A 159 8.68 4.90 10.16
N VAL A 160 8.45 5.01 8.85
CA VAL A 160 7.59 4.08 8.11
C VAL A 160 8.39 2.84 7.79
N GLU A 161 8.04 1.72 8.43
CA GLU A 161 8.76 0.45 8.32
C GLU A 161 8.32 -0.36 7.10
N ASP A 162 7.01 -0.35 6.81
CA ASP A 162 6.41 -1.10 5.71
C ASP A 162 5.02 -0.56 5.35
N GLN A 163 4.61 -0.74 4.09
CA GLN A 163 3.29 -0.36 3.61
C GLN A 163 2.70 -1.38 2.64
N VAL A 164 1.50 -1.86 2.96
CA VAL A 164 0.67 -2.69 2.09
C VAL A 164 -0.55 -1.88 1.68
N ALA A 165 -0.89 -1.90 0.39
CA ALA A 165 -2.05 -1.19 -0.13
C ALA A 165 -2.93 -2.13 -0.94
N GLU A 166 -4.24 -2.01 -0.78
CA GLU A 166 -5.24 -2.75 -1.54
C GLU A 166 -6.46 -1.85 -1.71
N ALA A 167 -6.90 -1.70 -2.97
CA ALA A 167 -7.99 -0.79 -3.33
C ALA A 167 -7.82 0.62 -2.74
N ASP A 168 -8.72 1.01 -1.84
CA ASP A 168 -8.77 2.30 -1.17
C ASP A 168 -8.11 2.30 0.22
N ARG A 169 -7.37 1.25 0.59
CA ARG A 169 -6.76 1.13 1.92
C ARG A 169 -5.24 1.01 1.87
N VAL A 170 -4.60 1.59 2.88
CA VAL A 170 -3.16 1.46 3.12
C VAL A 170 -2.94 1.08 4.57
N CYS A 171 -2.35 -0.09 4.79
CA CYS A 171 -1.82 -0.50 6.08
C CYS A 171 -0.36 -0.02 6.18
N THR A 172 -0.07 0.80 7.19
CA THR A 172 1.28 1.31 7.45
C THR A 172 1.77 0.77 8.78
N ARG A 173 2.88 0.04 8.77
CA ARG A 173 3.62 -0.34 9.98
C ARG A 173 4.68 0.72 10.24
N TRP A 174 4.77 1.16 11.47
CA TRP A 174 5.63 2.29 11.84
C TRP A 174 6.28 2.10 13.20
N THR A 175 7.40 2.78 13.38
CA THR A 175 8.07 2.98 14.66
C THR A 175 7.97 4.45 15.03
N TRP A 176 7.52 4.74 16.24
CA TRP A 176 7.51 6.06 16.83
C TRP A 176 8.62 6.16 17.86
N GLU A 177 9.38 7.25 17.82
CA GLU A 177 10.43 7.54 18.79
C GLU A 177 10.28 8.98 19.27
N GLY A 178 10.32 9.19 20.59
CA GLY A 178 10.15 10.53 21.14
C GLY A 178 10.79 10.73 22.51
N THR A 179 11.04 12.00 22.83
CA THR A 179 11.52 12.44 24.14
C THR A 179 10.37 13.11 24.90
N HIS A 180 10.09 12.67 26.13
CA HIS A 180 9.01 13.21 26.95
C HIS A 180 9.39 14.57 27.58
N THR A 181 8.93 15.65 26.94
CA THR A 181 9.33 17.03 27.23
C THR A 181 8.22 17.88 27.85
N GLY A 182 6.96 17.45 27.73
CA GLY A 182 5.79 18.11 28.33
C GLY A 182 4.99 17.20 29.25
N GLU A 183 3.84 17.68 29.70
CA GLU A 183 2.92 16.85 30.47
C GLU A 183 2.17 15.88 29.54
N PHE A 184 2.10 14.60 29.90
CA PHE A 184 1.35 13.60 29.15
C PHE A 184 0.42 12.80 30.05
N LEU A 185 -0.89 12.94 29.86
CA LEU A 185 -1.92 12.21 30.62
C LEU A 185 -1.74 12.35 32.15
N GLY A 186 -1.37 13.55 32.61
CA GLY A 186 -1.12 13.85 34.02
C GLY A 186 0.28 13.48 34.52
N LEU A 187 1.16 12.92 33.68
CA LEU A 187 2.56 12.71 34.02
C LEU A 187 3.38 13.94 33.68
N ALA A 188 4.13 14.44 34.66
CA ALA A 188 5.13 15.49 34.45
C ALA A 188 6.23 15.02 33.46
N PRO A 189 6.87 15.95 32.73
CA PRO A 189 7.92 15.61 31.77
C PRO A 189 9.07 14.88 32.45
N THR A 190 9.36 13.67 31.95
CA THR A 190 10.38 12.80 32.55
C THR A 190 11.75 13.00 31.92
N GLY A 191 11.83 13.65 30.76
CA GLY A 191 13.06 13.79 29.95
C GLY A 191 13.56 12.47 29.36
N ARG A 192 12.80 11.38 29.49
CA ARG A 192 13.19 10.07 28.95
C ARG A 192 12.90 10.00 27.46
N GLN A 193 13.76 9.29 26.74
CA GLN A 193 13.44 8.77 25.43
C GLN A 193 12.60 7.51 25.58
N ALA A 194 11.61 7.35 24.71
CA ALA A 194 10.80 6.17 24.61
C ALA A 194 10.51 5.86 23.13
N SER A 195 10.23 4.59 22.86
CA SER A 195 9.79 4.16 21.54
C SER A 195 8.57 3.25 21.65
N MET A 196 7.76 3.25 20.60
CA MET A 196 6.67 2.31 20.44
C MET A 196 6.51 1.94 18.97
N THR A 197 5.98 0.75 18.73
CA THR A 197 5.62 0.32 17.38
C THR A 197 4.11 0.31 17.25
N GLY A 198 3.67 0.45 16.00
CA GLY A 198 2.26 0.40 15.70
C GLY A 198 1.99 0.05 14.24
N THR A 199 0.72 -0.16 13.98
CA THR A 199 0.16 -0.34 12.66
C THR A 199 -1.11 0.48 12.57
N THR A 200 -1.23 1.24 11.49
CA THR A 200 -2.43 2.03 11.20
C THR A 200 -2.94 1.66 9.82
N VAL A 201 -4.22 1.35 9.73
CA VAL A 201 -4.91 1.21 8.44
C VAL A 201 -5.57 2.54 8.13
N HIS A 202 -5.27 3.11 6.97
CA HIS A 202 -5.97 4.29 6.45
C HIS A 202 -6.91 3.87 5.32
N ARG A 203 -8.11 4.47 5.27
CA ARG A 203 -8.98 4.45 4.08
C ARG A 203 -8.86 5.78 3.36
N LEU A 204 -8.80 5.74 2.04
CA LEU A 204 -8.70 6.90 1.18
C LEU A 204 -9.99 7.14 0.40
N HIS A 205 -10.29 8.41 0.18
CA HIS A 205 -11.40 8.87 -0.66
C HIS A 205 -10.96 10.13 -1.40
N GLU A 206 -11.12 10.12 -2.73
CA GLU A 206 -10.74 11.24 -3.61
C GLU A 206 -9.29 11.75 -3.40
N GLY A 207 -8.36 10.82 -3.13
CA GLY A 207 -6.94 11.14 -2.91
C GLY A 207 -6.60 11.72 -1.54
N LEU A 208 -7.54 11.69 -0.59
CA LEU A 208 -7.35 12.11 0.81
C LEU A 208 -7.62 10.93 1.77
N ILE A 209 -7.04 10.97 2.96
CA ILE A 209 -7.31 10.01 4.03
C ILE A 209 -8.62 10.42 4.72
N CYS A 210 -9.59 9.51 4.75
CA CYS A 210 -10.91 9.77 5.33
C CYS A 210 -11.18 8.99 6.62
N GLU A 211 -10.45 7.89 6.86
CA GLU A 211 -10.53 7.14 8.11
C GLU A 211 -9.17 6.55 8.49
N GLY A 212 -8.91 6.38 9.78
CA GLY A 212 -7.72 5.73 10.31
C GLY A 212 -8.05 4.79 11.48
N TRP A 213 -7.54 3.56 11.45
CA TRP A 213 -7.65 2.58 12.55
C TRP A 213 -6.28 2.32 13.16
N TRP A 214 -6.10 2.73 14.41
CA TRP A 214 -4.81 2.67 15.10
C TRP A 214 -4.67 1.44 15.98
N GLN A 215 -3.51 0.78 15.95
CA GLN A 215 -3.10 -0.26 16.88
C GLN A 215 -1.63 -0.06 17.24
N TYR A 216 -1.32 0.21 18.51
CA TYR A 216 0.04 0.53 18.94
C TYR A 216 0.27 0.25 20.42
N ASP A 217 1.55 0.09 20.80
CA ASP A 217 1.96 -0.28 22.15
C ASP A 217 1.94 0.90 23.13
N ARG A 218 0.74 1.45 23.40
CA ARG A 218 0.56 2.52 24.39
C ARG A 218 0.95 2.07 25.79
N LEU A 219 0.71 0.80 26.14
CA LEU A 219 1.02 0.29 27.47
C LEU A 219 2.54 0.22 27.70
N GLY A 220 3.29 -0.27 26.72
CA GLY A 220 4.76 -0.27 26.74
C GLY A 220 5.34 1.14 26.78
N LEU A 221 4.73 2.11 26.10
CA LEU A 221 5.09 3.52 26.24
C LEU A 221 4.93 4.00 27.69
N MET A 222 3.76 3.76 28.32
CA MET A 222 3.52 4.16 29.71
C MET A 222 4.52 3.53 30.70
N GLY A 223 4.93 2.28 30.48
CA GLY A 223 5.98 1.61 31.26
C GLY A 223 7.34 2.30 31.14
N GLN A 224 7.77 2.64 29.93
CA GLN A 224 9.03 3.38 29.69
C GLN A 224 9.03 4.76 30.38
N LEU A 225 7.87 5.43 30.43
CA LEU A 225 7.68 6.70 31.13
C LEU A 225 7.62 6.54 32.66
N GLY A 226 7.57 5.31 33.18
CA GLY A 226 7.52 5.04 34.62
C GLY A 226 6.14 5.26 35.24
N ALA A 227 5.08 5.26 34.43
CA ALA A 227 3.70 5.38 34.91
C ALA A 227 3.16 4.07 35.50
N LEU A 228 3.80 2.96 35.14
CA LEU A 228 3.43 1.61 35.53
C LEU A 228 4.68 0.93 36.07
N GLU A 229 4.54 0.20 37.17
CA GLU A 229 5.56 -0.77 37.57
C GLU A 229 5.47 -1.96 36.61
N MET A 230 6.59 -2.28 35.96
CA MET A 230 6.73 -3.44 35.06
C MET A 230 7.37 -4.61 35.79
#